data_AF-A0A851URU7-F1
#
_entry.id   AF-A0A851URU7-F1
#
_cell.length_a   1.000
_cell.length_b   1.000
_cell.length_c   1.000
_cell.angle_alpha   90.00
_cell.angle_beta   90.00
_cell.angle_gamma   90.00
#
_symmetry.space_group_name_H-M   'P 1'
#
loop_
_entity.id
_entity.type
_entity.pdbx_description
1 polymer ?
#
loop_
_entity_poly.entity_id
_entity_poly.type
_entity_poly.pdbx_seq_one_letter_code
_entity_poly.pdbx_strand_id
1 'polypeptide(L)'
;SGNVLPDATRFHINLRCGGDIAFHLNPRFNENAVVRNTQINNSWGQEERSLLGRMPFSRGQSFSVWIICEGHCFKVAVNGQHMC
;
A
#
# COMPACT_ATOMS: atom_id res chain seq x y z
N SER A 1 0.86 8.91 -9.06
CA SER A 1 0.01 8.16 -10.02
C SER A 1 0.85 7.16 -10.79
N GLY A 2 0.23 6.18 -11.43
CA GLY A 2 0.92 5.15 -12.22
C GLY A 2 -0.04 4.22 -12.95
N ASN A 3 0.49 3.21 -13.63
CA ASN A 3 -0.27 2.14 -14.27
C ASN A 3 0.16 0.80 -13.71
N VAL A 4 -0.80 -0.05 -13.33
CA VAL A 4 -0.51 -1.44 -12.97
C VAL A 4 -0.28 -2.23 -14.27
N LEU A 5 0.79 -3.01 -14.34
CA LEU A 5 1.04 -3.89 -15.48
C LEU A 5 -0.08 -4.95 -15.62
N PRO A 6 -0.46 -5.37 -16.84
CA PRO A 6 -1.50 -6.38 -17.06
C PRO A 6 -1.24 -7.73 -16.38
N ASP A 7 0.01 -8.07 -16.14
CA ASP A 7 0.49 -9.33 -15.54
C ASP A 7 1.09 -9.14 -14.13
N ALA A 8 0.89 -7.96 -13.52
CA ALA A 8 1.49 -7.62 -12.24
C ALA A 8 1.15 -8.65 -11.14
N THR A 9 2.15 -9.11 -10.41
CA THR A 9 1.95 -9.95 -9.20
C THR A 9 1.81 -9.07 -7.96
N ARG A 10 2.67 -8.06 -7.82
CA ARG A 10 2.66 -7.08 -6.73
C ARG A 10 3.46 -5.83 -7.12
N PHE A 11 3.23 -4.74 -6.40
CA PHE A 11 4.15 -3.60 -6.34
C PHE A 11 4.15 -3.05 -4.91
N HIS A 12 5.08 -2.16 -4.58
CA HIS A 12 5.08 -1.52 -3.26
C HIS A 12 5.44 -0.04 -3.31
N ILE A 13 4.98 0.67 -2.30
CA ILE A 13 5.36 2.05 -1.99
C ILE A 13 5.92 2.03 -0.57
N ASN A 14 7.16 2.50 -0.41
CA ASN A 14 7.83 2.58 0.89
C ASN A 14 8.07 4.04 1.26
N LEU A 15 7.62 4.44 2.44
CA LEU A 15 8.10 5.64 3.12
C LEU A 15 9.21 5.22 4.08
N ARG A 16 10.44 5.63 3.78
CA ARG A 16 11.64 5.20 4.53
C ARG A 16 12.11 6.28 5.50
N CYS A 17 12.70 5.84 6.61
CA CYS A 17 13.41 6.68 7.56
C CYS A 17 14.77 6.04 7.85
N GLY A 18 15.83 6.56 7.23
CA GLY A 18 17.14 5.90 7.26
C GLY A 18 17.08 4.48 6.69
N GLY A 19 17.55 3.50 7.46
CA GLY A 19 17.51 2.09 7.07
C GLY A 19 16.10 1.48 7.11
N ASP A 20 15.21 2.02 7.93
CA ASP A 20 13.90 1.46 8.22
C ASP A 20 12.85 1.85 7.16
N ILE A 21 11.79 1.04 7.09
CA ILE A 21 10.57 1.35 6.33
C ILE A 21 9.48 1.69 7.34
N ALA A 22 9.26 3.00 7.55
CA ALA A 22 8.23 3.50 8.45
C ALA A 22 6.83 3.06 8.00
N PHE A 23 6.57 3.10 6.69
CA PHE A 23 5.32 2.64 6.11
C PHE A 23 5.55 1.90 4.78
N HIS A 24 5.14 0.64 4.75
CA HIS A 24 5.11 -0.21 3.56
C HIS A 24 3.67 -0.37 3.10
N LEU A 25 3.36 0.00 1.87
CA LEU A 25 2.08 -0.26 1.21
C LEU A 25 2.31 -1.21 0.04
N ASN A 26 1.71 -2.40 0.07
CA ASN A 26 2.00 -3.47 -0.87
C ASN A 26 0.73 -4.16 -1.40
N PRO A 27 0.18 -3.66 -2.51
CA PRO A 27 -0.84 -4.37 -3.27
C PRO A 27 -0.27 -5.67 -3.85
N ARG A 28 -0.95 -6.79 -3.55
CA ARG A 28 -0.63 -8.15 -4.01
C ARG A 28 -1.83 -8.72 -4.76
N PHE A 29 -1.73 -8.76 -6.08
CA PHE A 29 -2.83 -9.17 -6.96
C PHE A 29 -3.08 -10.68 -6.94
N ASN A 30 -2.04 -11.47 -6.65
CA ASN A 30 -2.14 -12.92 -6.44
C ASN A 30 -2.87 -13.30 -5.14
N GLU A 31 -2.87 -12.42 -4.14
CA GLU A 31 -3.56 -12.61 -2.86
C GLU A 31 -4.90 -11.84 -2.79
N ASN A 32 -5.19 -11.02 -3.80
CA ASN A 32 -6.30 -10.06 -3.79
C ASN A 32 -6.34 -9.20 -2.51
N ALA A 33 -5.17 -8.71 -2.09
CA ALA A 33 -4.98 -7.99 -0.83
C ALA A 33 -4.09 -6.75 -0.99
N VAL A 34 -4.24 -5.79 -0.07
CA VAL A 34 -3.30 -4.69 0.11
C VAL A 34 -2.70 -4.79 1.50
N VAL A 35 -1.44 -5.23 1.55
CA VAL A 35 -0.70 -5.40 2.80
C VAL A 35 -0.10 -4.07 3.22
N ARG A 36 -0.25 -3.71 4.50
CA ARG A 36 0.56 -2.67 5.14
C ARG A 36 1.42 -3.26 6.24
N ASN A 37 2.59 -2.69 6.43
CA ASN A 37 3.50 -3.08 7.50
C ASN A 37 4.54 -1.98 7.75
N THR A 38 5.39 -2.19 8.75
CA THR A 38 6.59 -1.43 9.06
C THR A 38 7.75 -2.42 9.13
N GLN A 39 8.93 -2.01 8.67
CA GLN A 39 10.17 -2.76 8.83
C GLN A 39 11.14 -1.95 9.68
N ILE A 40 11.52 -2.48 10.84
CA ILE A 40 12.47 -1.84 11.77
C ILE A 40 13.64 -2.80 11.96
N ASN A 41 14.87 -2.33 11.78
CA ASN A 41 16.09 -3.16 11.88
C ASN A 41 15.98 -4.44 11.03
N ASN A 42 15.53 -4.29 9.77
CA ASN A 42 15.29 -5.38 8.81
C ASN A 42 14.24 -6.43 9.23
N SER A 43 13.49 -6.21 10.30
CA SER A 43 12.43 -7.10 10.78
C SER A 43 11.06 -6.54 10.45
N TRP A 44 10.21 -7.34 9.80
CA TRP A 44 8.83 -6.98 9.53
C TRP A 44 7.97 -7.13 10.79
N GLY A 45 7.07 -6.16 11.01
CA GLY A 45 6.05 -6.24 12.05
C GLY A 45 4.86 -7.13 11.65
N GLN A 46 3.76 -7.00 12.39
CA GLN A 46 2.49 -7.64 12.07
C GLN A 46 1.86 -6.97 10.84
N GLU A 47 1.47 -7.76 9.85
CA GLU A 47 0.80 -7.24 8.65
C GLU A 47 -0.62 -6.76 8.97
N GLU A 48 -0.99 -5.63 8.38
CA GLU A 48 -2.37 -5.18 8.29
C GLU A 48 -2.93 -5.42 6.88
N ARG A 49 -4.12 -6.02 6.81
CA ARG A 49 -4.76 -6.44 5.55
C ARG A 49 -6.21 -5.97 5.39
N SER A 50 -6.77 -5.32 6.40
CA SER A 50 -8.16 -4.84 6.41
C SER A 50 -8.40 -3.85 5.27
N LEU A 51 -9.51 -4.01 4.55
CA LEU A 51 -9.96 -3.08 3.52
C LEU A 51 -11.41 -2.68 3.83
N LEU A 52 -11.74 -1.40 3.65
CA LEU A 52 -13.12 -0.91 3.76
C LEU A 52 -14.03 -1.44 2.62
N GLY A 53 -13.42 -1.93 1.53
CA GLY A 53 -14.13 -2.44 0.37
C GLY A 53 -13.33 -3.50 -0.38
N ARG A 54 -13.52 -3.55 -1.70
CA ARG A 54 -12.81 -4.47 -2.58
C ARG A 54 -11.38 -3.98 -2.84
N MET A 55 -10.57 -4.85 -3.46
CA MET A 55 -9.24 -4.51 -3.95
C MET A 55 -9.28 -3.22 -4.82
N PRO A 56 -8.60 -2.13 -4.42
CA PRO A 56 -8.71 -0.84 -5.10
C PRO A 56 -7.77 -0.69 -6.30
N PHE A 57 -6.91 -1.68 -6.55
CA PHE A 57 -6.01 -1.73 -7.71
C PHE A 57 -6.43 -2.85 -8.66
N SER A 58 -6.32 -2.60 -9.96
CA SER A 58 -6.62 -3.58 -11.01
C SER A 58 -5.48 -3.67 -12.00
N ARG A 59 -5.16 -4.89 -12.45
CA ARG A 59 -4.17 -5.13 -13.51
C ARG A 59 -4.53 -4.37 -14.79
N GLY A 60 -3.54 -3.79 -15.43
CA GLY A 60 -3.74 -3.01 -16.67
C GLY A 60 -4.45 -1.67 -16.49
N GLN A 61 -4.70 -1.23 -15.24
CA GLN A 61 -5.43 0.02 -14.98
C GLN A 61 -4.51 1.10 -14.38
N SER A 62 -4.83 2.35 -14.72
CA SER A 62 -4.24 3.52 -14.07
C SER A 62 -4.70 3.65 -12.62
N PHE A 63 -3.85 4.22 -11.78
CA PHE A 63 -4.19 4.52 -10.40
C PHE A 63 -3.50 5.80 -9.90
N SER A 64 -4.10 6.40 -8.87
CA SER A 64 -3.45 7.41 -8.04
C SER A 64 -3.58 7.04 -6.57
N VAL A 65 -2.44 7.07 -5.86
CA VAL A 65 -2.40 6.89 -4.40
C VAL A 65 -2.13 8.23 -3.75
N TRP A 66 -2.89 8.55 -2.72
CA TRP A 66 -2.69 9.68 -1.82
C TRP A 66 -2.38 9.11 -0.44
N ILE A 67 -1.25 9.51 0.14
CA ILE A 67 -0.86 9.14 1.51
C ILE A 67 -0.75 10.43 2.29
N ILE A 68 -1.62 10.60 3.29
CA ILE A 68 -1.71 11.79 4.12
C ILE A 68 -1.17 11.43 5.51
N CYS A 69 -0.16 12.16 5.96
CA CYS A 69 0.41 12.00 7.29
C CYS A 69 -0.39 12.84 8.29
N GLU A 70 -0.94 12.19 9.31
CA GLU A 70 -1.54 12.84 10.47
C GLU A 70 -0.73 12.48 11.73
N GLY A 71 -0.96 13.19 12.84
CA GLY A 71 -0.15 13.02 14.06
C GLY A 71 -0.16 11.60 14.66
N HIS A 72 -1.12 10.76 14.29
CA HIS A 72 -1.30 9.40 14.85
C HIS A 72 -1.40 8.30 13.78
N CYS A 73 -1.46 8.62 12.49
CA CYS A 73 -1.65 7.63 11.44
C CYS A 73 -1.25 8.13 10.05
N PHE A 74 -1.21 7.20 9.09
CA PHE A 74 -1.25 7.51 7.67
C PHE A 74 -2.64 7.18 7.12
N LYS A 75 -3.31 8.17 6.52
CA LYS A 75 -4.53 7.94 5.75
C LYS A 75 -4.18 7.66 4.31
N VAL A 76 -4.71 6.59 3.74
CA VAL A 76 -4.48 6.20 2.35
C VAL A 76 -5.77 6.29 1.57
N ALA A 77 -5.71 6.95 0.42
CA ALA A 77 -6.78 6.97 -0.57
C ALA A 77 -6.26 6.50 -1.93
N VAL A 78 -7.08 5.74 -2.65
CA VAL A 78 -6.79 5.27 -4.01
C VAL A 78 -7.90 5.77 -4.93
N ASN A 79 -7.53 6.44 -6.01
CA ASN A 79 -8.46 7.04 -6.98
C ASN A 79 -9.53 7.93 -6.31
N GLY A 80 -9.12 8.71 -5.30
CA GLY A 80 -9.99 9.63 -4.56
C GLY A 80 -10.87 8.98 -3.50
N GLN A 81 -10.83 7.65 -3.33
CA GLN A 81 -11.60 6.94 -2.30
C GLN A 81 -10.70 6.50 -1.14
N HIS A 82 -11.15 6.75 0.08
CA HIS A 82 -10.45 6.33 1.29
C HIS A 82 -10.41 4.79 1.41
N MET A 83 -9.23 4.25 1.69
CA MET A 83 -8.97 2.81 1.75
C MET A 83 -8.71 2.33 3.19
N CYS A 84 -7.80 3.01 3.89
CA CYS A 84 -7.42 2.77 5.30
C CYS A 84 -6.89 4.05 5.94
#